data_AF-A0A7W6A546-F1
#
_entry.id   AF-A0A7W6A546-F1
#
_cell.length_a   1.000
_cell.length_b   1.000
_cell.length_c   1.000
_cell.angle_alpha   90.00
_cell.angle_beta   90.00
_cell.angle_gamma   90.00
#
_symmetry.space_group_name_H-M   'P 1'
#
loop_
_entity.id
_entity.type
_entity.pdbx_description
1 polymer ?
#
loop_
_entity_poly.entity_id
_entity_poly.type
_entity_poly.pdbx_seq_one_letter_code
_entity_poly.pdbx_strand_id
1 'polypeptide(L)'
;MIRTAPPIALLLVLGACDGGGDPVQQALREASAANQAAATRTTAEMQAAAQTADQAYVAKMIAHHESAVATARVALRDSRDPEIRRMAQIVVETQTREIAELKAWTPTAAPAAN
;
A
#
# COMPACT_ATOMS: atom_id res chain seq x y z
N MET A 1 29.50 70.53 36.92
CA MET A 1 30.15 69.20 36.86
C MET A 1 29.51 68.40 35.73
N ILE A 2 30.38 67.74 34.97
CA ILE A 2 30.23 66.99 33.71
C ILE A 2 29.25 65.80 33.88
N ARG A 3 28.30 65.52 32.97
CA ARG A 3 28.35 64.49 31.88
C ARG A 3 26.97 64.46 31.18
N THR A 4 26.80 64.81 29.90
CA THR A 4 26.89 63.99 28.67
C THR A 4 26.19 62.61 28.71
N ALA A 5 25.14 62.46 27.88
CA ALA A 5 24.41 61.24 27.47
C ALA A 5 25.32 60.28 26.63
N PRO A 6 24.95 59.03 26.20
CA PRO A 6 23.65 58.62 25.62
C PRO A 6 23.27 57.11 25.84
N PRO A 7 22.27 56.53 25.14
CA PRO A 7 21.50 55.35 25.54
C PRO A 7 22.16 54.02 25.14
N ILE A 8 21.92 52.97 25.92
CA ILE A 8 22.16 51.59 25.44
C ILE A 8 20.86 51.13 24.79
N ALA A 9 20.75 51.41 23.49
CA ALA A 9 19.86 50.67 22.62
C ALA A 9 20.33 49.21 22.60
N LEU A 10 19.57 48.34 23.27
CA LEU A 10 19.71 46.90 23.16
C LEU A 10 19.32 46.52 21.73
N LEU A 11 20.31 46.44 20.83
CA LEU A 11 20.15 45.79 19.54
C LEU A 11 19.82 44.32 19.81
N LEU A 12 18.53 43.98 19.72
CA LEU A 12 18.10 42.65 19.33
C LEU A 12 18.67 42.41 17.94
N VAL A 13 19.81 41.73 17.89
CA VAL A 13 20.26 41.07 16.67
C VAL A 13 19.18 40.03 16.39
N LEU A 14 18.26 40.37 15.48
CA LEU A 14 17.54 39.37 14.72
C LEU A 14 18.63 38.47 14.16
N GLY A 15 18.79 37.29 14.75
CA GLY A 15 19.64 36.25 14.20
C GLY A 15 19.24 36.11 12.75
N ALA A 16 20.18 36.50 11.88
CA ALA A 16 20.06 36.25 10.47
C ALA A 16 19.66 34.77 10.33
N CYS A 17 18.59 34.51 9.59
CA CYS A 17 18.50 33.27 8.85
C CYS A 17 19.69 33.29 7.88
N ASP A 18 20.89 33.04 8.39
CA ASP A 18 22.11 33.00 7.62
C ASP A 18 22.03 31.71 6.80
N GLY A 19 21.45 31.85 5.62
CA GLY A 19 21.42 30.84 4.57
C GLY A 19 22.80 30.61 3.94
N GLY A 20 23.87 30.75 4.72
CA GLY A 20 25.24 30.38 4.38
C GLY A 20 25.58 29.07 5.06
N GLY A 21 24.81 28.01 4.75
CA GLY A 21 25.14 26.67 5.26
C GLY A 21 26.51 26.25 4.73
N ASP A 22 27.34 25.67 5.61
CA ASP A 22 28.53 24.93 5.19
C ASP A 22 28.17 24.10 3.93
N PRO A 23 28.88 24.28 2.80
CA PRO A 23 28.54 23.61 1.55
C PRO A 23 28.48 22.09 1.73
N VAL A 24 29.20 21.53 2.71
CA VAL A 24 29.12 20.11 3.09
C VAL A 24 27.77 19.77 3.73
N GLN A 25 27.27 20.62 4.63
CA GLN A 25 25.96 20.42 5.29
C GLN A 25 24.80 20.59 4.30
N GLN A 26 24.92 21.53 3.37
CA GLN A 26 23.94 21.69 2.30
C GLN A 26 23.91 20.44 1.41
N ALA A 27 25.07 19.98 0.93
CA ALA A 27 25.17 18.77 0.11
C ALA A 27 24.62 17.52 0.81
N LEU A 28 24.84 17.38 2.13
CA LEU A 28 24.33 16.26 2.90
C LEU A 28 22.79 16.25 2.98
N ARG A 29 22.16 17.41 3.14
CA ARG A 29 20.69 17.53 3.17
C ARG A 29 20.07 17.22 1.81
N GLU A 30 20.67 17.72 0.74
CA GLU A 30 20.23 17.43 -0.63
C GLU A 30 20.36 15.93 -0.95
N ALA A 31 21.48 15.31 -0.56
CA ALA A 31 21.67 13.86 -0.69
C ALA A 31 20.65 13.07 0.15
N SER A 32 20.37 13.48 1.39
CA SER A 32 19.36 12.85 2.23
C SER A 32 17.94 12.98 1.63
N ALA A 33 17.58 14.15 1.12
CA ALA A 33 16.29 14.38 0.47
C ALA A 33 16.16 13.54 -0.81
N ALA A 34 17.21 13.44 -1.62
CA ALA A 34 17.25 12.58 -2.80
C ALA A 34 17.08 11.10 -2.42
N ASN A 35 17.75 10.65 -1.36
CA ASN A 35 17.63 9.28 -0.86
C ASN A 35 16.21 8.98 -0.33
N GLN A 36 15.59 9.93 0.37
CA GLN A 36 14.20 9.79 0.83
C GLN A 36 13.20 9.76 -0.34
N ALA A 37 13.41 10.60 -1.37
CA ALA A 37 12.60 10.60 -2.58
C ALA A 37 12.75 9.28 -3.38
N ALA A 38 13.96 8.72 -3.43
CA ALA A 38 14.20 7.41 -4.03
C ALA A 38 13.49 6.30 -3.22
N ALA A 39 13.63 6.30 -1.90
CA ALA A 39 12.98 5.32 -1.03
C ALA A 39 11.45 5.36 -1.16
N THR A 40 10.84 6.55 -1.13
CA THR A 40 9.38 6.71 -1.30
C THR A 40 8.90 6.25 -2.67
N ARG A 41 9.65 6.52 -3.75
CA ARG A 41 9.33 6.01 -5.10
C ARG A 41 9.37 4.49 -5.14
N THR A 42 10.43 3.88 -4.61
CA THR A 42 10.55 2.41 -4.53
C THR A 42 9.40 1.80 -3.73
N THR A 43 9.02 2.39 -2.59
CA THR A 43 7.86 1.94 -1.82
C THR A 43 6.57 2.02 -2.65
N ALA A 44 6.31 3.14 -3.33
CA ALA A 44 5.12 3.29 -4.16
C ALA A 44 5.06 2.27 -5.33
N GLU A 45 6.20 1.99 -5.97
CA GLU A 45 6.32 0.98 -7.02
C GLU A 45 6.02 -0.43 -6.48
N MET A 46 6.57 -0.78 -5.32
CA MET A 46 6.28 -2.05 -4.66
C MET A 46 4.80 -2.18 -4.28
N GLN A 47 4.18 -1.10 -3.81
CA GLN A 47 2.75 -1.07 -3.49
C GLN A 47 1.89 -1.26 -4.74
N ALA A 48 2.20 -0.58 -5.83
CA ALA A 48 1.50 -0.76 -7.10
C ALA A 48 1.69 -2.19 -7.64
N ALA A 49 2.90 -2.74 -7.56
CA ALA A 49 3.17 -4.13 -7.95
C ALA A 49 2.34 -5.12 -7.12
N ALA A 50 2.29 -4.96 -5.79
CA ALA A 50 1.46 -5.79 -4.92
C ALA A 50 -0.03 -5.68 -5.28
N GLN A 51 -0.55 -4.46 -5.52
CA GLN A 51 -1.92 -4.26 -5.97
C GLN A 51 -2.23 -5.00 -7.28
N THR A 52 -1.31 -5.00 -8.25
CA THR A 52 -1.50 -5.74 -9.50
C THR A 52 -1.45 -7.25 -9.30
N ALA A 53 -0.60 -7.74 -8.39
CA ALA A 53 -0.52 -9.17 -8.06
C ALA A 53 -1.81 -9.66 -7.39
N ASP A 54 -2.33 -8.90 -6.43
CA ASP A 54 -3.58 -9.23 -5.74
C ASP A 54 -4.78 -9.18 -6.70
N GLN A 55 -4.85 -8.15 -7.57
CA GLN A 55 -5.90 -8.07 -8.60
C GLN A 55 -5.85 -9.26 -9.56
N ALA A 56 -4.65 -9.64 -10.01
CA ALA A 56 -4.46 -10.80 -10.88
C ALA A 56 -4.87 -12.10 -10.18
N TYR A 57 -4.54 -12.24 -8.89
CA TYR A 57 -4.95 -13.38 -8.08
C TYR A 57 -6.49 -13.45 -7.97
N VAL A 58 -7.14 -12.35 -7.60
CA VAL A 58 -8.60 -12.27 -7.46
C VAL A 58 -9.30 -12.62 -8.78
N ALA A 59 -8.88 -12.01 -9.90
CA ALA A 59 -9.47 -12.29 -11.20
C ALA A 59 -9.32 -13.77 -11.60
N LYS A 60 -8.14 -14.35 -11.37
CA LYS A 60 -7.87 -15.76 -11.66
C LYS A 60 -8.69 -16.70 -10.78
N MET A 61 -8.83 -16.40 -9.49
CA MET A 61 -9.58 -17.25 -8.56
C MET A 61 -11.08 -17.22 -8.82
N ILE A 62 -11.65 -16.06 -9.19
CA ILE A 62 -13.05 -15.99 -9.64
C ILE A 62 -13.28 -16.94 -10.82
N ALA A 63 -12.46 -16.84 -11.88
CA ALA A 63 -12.63 -17.70 -13.06
C ALA A 63 -12.42 -19.19 -12.76
N HIS A 64 -11.42 -19.52 -11.94
CA HIS A 64 -11.17 -20.89 -11.49
C HIS A 64 -12.37 -21.47 -10.72
N HIS A 65 -12.93 -20.70 -9.79
CA HIS A 65 -14.08 -21.12 -9.01
C HIS A 65 -15.36 -21.25 -9.84
N GLU A 66 -15.61 -20.33 -10.78
CA GLU A 66 -16.76 -20.41 -11.68
C GLU A 66 -16.74 -21.71 -12.52
N SER A 67 -15.56 -22.13 -13.01
CA SER A 67 -15.36 -23.41 -13.70
C SER A 67 -15.62 -24.62 -12.79
N ALA A 68 -15.12 -24.59 -11.55
CA ALA A 68 -15.34 -25.65 -10.58
C ALA A 68 -16.83 -25.80 -10.20
N VAL A 69 -17.54 -24.68 -10.00
CA VAL A 69 -18.99 -24.67 -9.74
C VAL A 69 -19.76 -25.25 -10.93
N ALA A 70 -19.41 -24.88 -12.16
CA ALA A 70 -20.04 -25.43 -13.36
C ALA A 70 -19.88 -26.96 -13.43
N THR A 71 -18.67 -27.45 -13.18
CA THR A 71 -18.35 -28.90 -13.18
C THR A 71 -19.06 -29.64 -12.03
N ALA A 72 -19.12 -29.04 -10.84
CA ALA A 72 -19.84 -29.61 -9.71
C ALA A 72 -21.35 -29.73 -10.00
N ARG A 73 -21.96 -28.74 -10.66
CA ARG A 73 -23.36 -28.82 -11.11
C ARG A 73 -23.60 -29.94 -12.11
N VAL A 74 -22.64 -30.23 -12.99
CA VAL A 74 -22.67 -31.40 -13.88
C VAL A 74 -22.68 -32.69 -13.05
N ALA A 75 -21.77 -32.83 -12.07
CA ALA A 75 -21.73 -34.00 -11.19
C ALA A 75 -23.03 -34.20 -10.39
N LEU A 76 -23.67 -33.11 -9.92
CA LEU A 76 -24.97 -33.19 -9.25
C LEU A 76 -26.12 -33.62 -10.15
N ARG A 77 -26.01 -33.39 -11.46
CA ARG A 77 -27.01 -33.84 -12.43
C ARG A 77 -26.78 -35.28 -12.86
N ASP A 78 -25.53 -35.66 -13.11
CA ASP A 78 -25.21 -36.88 -13.87
C ASP A 78 -24.68 -38.02 -12.99
N SER A 79 -24.07 -37.72 -11.83
CA SER A 79 -23.50 -38.75 -10.96
C SER A 79 -24.57 -39.44 -10.10
N ARG A 80 -24.42 -40.77 -9.99
CA ARG A 80 -25.19 -41.64 -9.07
C ARG A 80 -24.45 -41.99 -7.79
N ASP A 81 -23.16 -41.67 -7.70
CA ASP A 81 -22.35 -41.94 -6.51
C ASP A 81 -22.69 -40.90 -5.41
N PRO A 82 -23.17 -41.33 -4.23
CA PRO A 82 -23.58 -40.41 -3.17
C PRO A 82 -22.41 -39.58 -2.63
N GLU A 83 -21.19 -40.10 -2.61
CA GLU A 83 -20.03 -39.38 -2.11
C GLU A 83 -19.60 -38.28 -3.08
N ILE A 84 -19.60 -38.57 -4.39
CA ILE A 84 -19.33 -37.56 -5.43
C ILE A 84 -20.36 -36.44 -5.40
N ARG A 85 -21.64 -36.78 -5.20
CA ARG A 85 -22.71 -35.78 -5.09
C ARG A 85 -22.54 -34.90 -3.84
N ARG A 86 -22.17 -35.51 -2.70
CA ARG A 86 -21.87 -34.78 -1.46
C ARG A 86 -20.72 -33.79 -1.66
N MET A 87 -19.62 -34.23 -2.28
CA MET A 87 -18.49 -33.36 -2.60
C MET A 87 -18.89 -32.22 -3.56
N ALA A 88 -19.69 -32.52 -4.59
CA ALA A 88 -20.14 -31.52 -5.54
C ALA A 88 -21.05 -30.45 -4.89
N GLN A 89 -21.92 -30.84 -3.95
CA GLN A 89 -22.70 -29.88 -3.14
C GLN A 89 -21.79 -28.93 -2.35
N ILE A 90 -20.76 -29.46 -1.68
CA ILE A 90 -19.78 -28.66 -0.93
C ILE A 90 -19.05 -27.70 -1.85
N VAL A 91 -18.61 -28.16 -3.03
CA VAL A 91 -17.94 -27.29 -4.02
C VAL A 91 -18.85 -26.15 -4.46
N VAL A 92 -20.11 -26.43 -4.78
CA VAL A 92 -21.06 -25.37 -5.19
C VAL A 92 -21.25 -24.35 -4.07
N GLU A 93 -21.49 -24.79 -2.84
CA GLU A 93 -21.74 -23.88 -1.72
C GLU A 93 -20.51 -23.03 -1.39
N THR A 94 -19.37 -23.68 -1.16
CA THR A 94 -18.15 -23.00 -0.72
C THR A 94 -17.62 -22.06 -1.79
N GLN A 95 -17.50 -22.52 -3.04
CA GLN A 95 -16.87 -21.70 -4.08
C GLN A 95 -17.79 -20.58 -4.57
N THR A 96 -19.13 -20.73 -4.47
CA THR A 96 -20.04 -19.59 -4.74
C THR A 96 -19.88 -18.48 -3.70
N ARG A 97 -19.69 -18.85 -2.42
CA ARG A 97 -19.40 -17.89 -1.35
C ARG A 97 -18.03 -17.22 -1.56
N GLU A 98 -16.98 -17.98 -1.87
CA GLU A 98 -15.65 -17.44 -2.17
C GLU A 98 -15.67 -16.49 -3.38
N ILE A 99 -16.44 -16.79 -4.43
CA ILE A 99 -16.65 -15.87 -5.55
C ILE A 99 -17.26 -14.55 -5.08
N ALA A 100 -18.24 -14.58 -4.18
CA ALA A 100 -18.88 -13.37 -3.66
C ALA A 100 -17.89 -12.54 -2.82
N GLU A 101 -17.08 -13.20 -1.98
CA GLU A 101 -16.02 -12.56 -1.20
C GLU A 101 -14.96 -11.91 -2.10
N LEU A 102 -14.50 -12.61 -3.13
CA LEU A 102 -13.54 -12.11 -4.11
C LEU A 102 -14.11 -10.94 -4.94
N LYS A 103 -15.41 -10.97 -5.29
CA LYS A 103 -16.08 -9.86 -6.01
C LYS A 103 -16.30 -8.65 -5.10
N ALA A 104 -16.43 -8.86 -3.80
CA ALA A 104 -16.55 -7.79 -2.80
C ALA A 104 -15.19 -7.27 -2.31
N TRP A 105 -14.10 -7.95 -2.64
CA TRP A 105 -12.76 -7.56 -2.23
C TRP A 105 -12.39 -6.18 -2.80
N THR A 106 -11.86 -5.34 -1.92
CA THR A 106 -11.26 -4.05 -2.27
C THR A 106 -9.78 -4.08 -1.90
N PRO A 107 -8.87 -3.54 -2.73
CA PRO A 107 -7.46 -3.46 -2.40
C PRO A 107 -7.25 -2.74 -1.06
N THR A 108 -6.53 -3.37 -0.14
CA THR A 108 -6.10 -2.69 1.09
C THR A 108 -4.93 -1.76 0.74
N ALA A 109 -4.90 -0.56 1.33
CA ALA A 109 -3.69 0.26 1.30
C ALA A 109 -2.55 -0.53 1.95
N ALA A 110 -1.38 -0.59 1.30
CA ALA A 110 -0.26 -1.36 1.82
C ALA A 110 0.09 -0.92 3.25
N PRO A 111 0.53 -1.85 4.12
CA PRO A 111 0.90 -1.51 5.49
C PRO A 111 1.96 -0.40 5.48
N ALA A 112 1.74 0.64 6.29
CA ALA A 112 2.74 1.66 6.53
C ALA A 112 4.01 0.98 7.03
N ALA A 113 5.16 1.28 6.42
CA ALA A 113 6.43 0.75 6.88
C ALA A 113 6.65 1.23 8.32
N ASN A 114 6.82 0.27 9.23
CA ASN A 114 7.13 0.50 10.65
C ASN A 114 8.58 0.97 10.83
#